data_AF-A0A7G1P9H6-F1
#
_entry.id   AF-A0A7G1P9H6-F1
#
_cell.length_a   1.000
_cell.length_b   1.000
_cell.length_c   1.000
_cell.angle_alpha   90.00
_cell.angle_beta   90.00
_cell.angle_gamma   90.00
#
_symmetry.space_group_name_H-M   'P 1'
#
loop_
_entity.id
_entity.type
_entity.pdbx_description
1 polymer ?
#
loop_
_entity_poly.entity_id
_entity_poly.type
_entity_poly.pdbx_seq_one_letter_code
_entity_poly.pdbx_strand_id
1 'polypeptide(L)'
;MEPVMKALRGVPPLMLLGLTSCGIPATGVVEAGGPASGALPMTRVYFVESGALVAMPRMTALPGDPEAALQLLMAGPLAGEGDSGRLSTEVPGMPTAMAPPPATDGPGQPASPDTFTVTVKRDAMTIRLPPGMDRLSGTGVGQIVCTAAAAYRLTRPSDATVTAEVTDGGGWHVTASDESCPER
;
A
#
# COMPACT_ATOMS: atom_id res chain seq x y z
N MET A 1 19.22 91.15 12.88
CA MET A 1 19.36 90.36 11.64
C MET A 1 20.10 89.10 12.04
N GLU A 2 19.35 88.03 12.23
CA GLU A 2 19.75 86.78 12.88
C GLU A 2 20.65 85.94 11.95
N PRO A 3 21.80 85.43 12.41
CA PRO A 3 22.55 84.41 11.69
C PRO A 3 22.20 83.01 12.25
N VAL A 4 21.44 82.23 11.49
CA VAL A 4 21.21 80.80 11.80
C VAL A 4 22.33 79.96 11.20
N MET A 5 23.01 79.26 12.10
CA MET A 5 24.01 78.21 11.84
C MET A 5 23.46 77.09 10.95
N LYS A 6 24.28 76.57 10.05
CA LYS A 6 24.09 75.21 9.50
C LYS A 6 25.44 74.50 9.42
N ALA A 7 25.73 73.73 10.47
CA ALA A 7 26.88 72.84 10.56
C ALA A 7 26.50 71.41 10.14
N LEU A 8 27.40 70.84 9.34
CA LEU A 8 27.67 69.44 8.94
C LEU A 8 26.70 68.31 9.32
N ARG A 9 26.46 67.42 8.33
CA ARG A 9 26.36 65.93 8.35
C ARG A 9 25.41 65.49 7.21
N GLY A 10 25.65 64.50 6.36
CA GLY A 10 26.73 63.54 6.14
C GLY A 10 26.32 62.59 4.98
N VAL A 11 27.32 61.94 4.38
CA VAL A 11 27.29 60.63 3.68
C VAL A 11 26.40 60.45 2.42
N PRO A 12 26.99 60.35 1.21
CA PRO A 12 26.57 59.41 0.16
C PRO A 12 27.31 58.06 0.35
N PRO A 13 26.90 56.88 -0.21
CA PRO A 13 26.09 56.69 -1.41
C PRO A 13 24.94 55.66 -1.28
N LEU A 14 23.89 55.86 -2.08
CA LEU A 14 22.85 54.89 -2.38
C LEU A 14 23.34 54.06 -3.57
N MET A 15 23.92 52.87 -3.37
CA MET A 15 24.30 52.00 -4.47
C MET A 15 24.32 50.53 -4.05
N LEU A 16 23.73 49.68 -4.91
CA LEU A 16 23.73 48.21 -4.92
C LEU A 16 22.66 47.46 -4.11
N LEU A 17 21.40 47.56 -4.52
CA LEU A 17 20.42 46.46 -4.38
C LEU A 17 19.63 46.30 -5.69
N GLY A 18 20.18 45.55 -6.66
CA GLY A 18 19.47 45.40 -7.95
C GLY A 18 19.96 44.32 -8.90
N LEU A 19 20.47 43.19 -8.42
CA LEU A 19 21.05 42.16 -9.30
C LEU A 19 20.67 40.71 -8.97
N THR A 20 19.44 40.45 -8.49
CA THR A 20 18.91 39.07 -8.43
C THR A 20 17.42 38.99 -8.77
N SER A 21 17.02 39.51 -9.93
CA SER A 21 15.80 39.05 -10.59
C SER A 21 16.21 38.37 -11.89
N CYS A 22 16.26 37.03 -11.89
CA CYS A 22 16.25 36.28 -13.13
C CYS A 22 14.84 36.44 -13.71
N GLY A 23 14.69 37.33 -14.70
CA GLY A 23 13.47 37.43 -15.49
C GLY A 23 13.32 36.15 -16.32
N ILE A 24 12.68 35.13 -15.75
CA ILE A 24 12.29 33.94 -16.49
C ILE A 24 11.03 34.32 -17.29
N PRO A 25 11.09 34.34 -18.64
CA PRO A 25 9.90 34.58 -19.45
C PRO A 25 8.88 33.47 -19.17
N ALA A 26 7.59 33.81 -19.18
CA ALA A 26 6.53 32.81 -19.03
C ALA A 26 6.72 31.75 -20.13
N THR A 27 7.17 30.55 -19.74
CA THR A 27 7.24 29.42 -20.65
C THR A 27 5.81 28.98 -20.90
N GLY A 28 5.32 29.19 -22.12
CA GLY A 28 4.04 28.62 -22.53
C GLY A 28 4.07 27.11 -22.33
N VAL A 29 3.00 26.56 -21.75
CA VAL A 29 2.82 25.11 -21.74
C VAL A 29 2.56 24.66 -23.18
N VAL A 30 3.40 23.76 -23.69
CA VAL A 30 3.03 22.98 -24.87
C VAL A 30 2.23 21.81 -24.32
N GLU A 31 0.95 21.71 -24.69
CA GLU A 31 0.13 20.53 -24.45
C GLU A 31 0.73 19.35 -25.21
N ALA A 32 1.72 18.70 -24.59
CA ALA A 32 2.55 17.66 -25.18
C ALA A 32 2.02 16.24 -24.90
N GLY A 33 0.73 16.10 -24.65
CA GLY A 33 0.10 14.79 -24.45
C GLY A 33 -1.27 14.89 -23.80
N GLY A 34 -2.01 13.79 -23.81
CA GLY A 34 -3.20 13.65 -22.96
C GLY A 34 -2.83 13.76 -21.48
N PRO A 35 -3.81 13.94 -20.58
CA PRO A 35 -3.56 13.95 -19.14
C PRO A 35 -2.76 12.70 -18.75
N ALA A 36 -1.90 12.82 -17.75
CA ALA A 36 -1.32 11.65 -17.12
C ALA A 36 -2.50 10.79 -16.62
N SER A 37 -2.85 9.74 -17.36
CA SER A 37 -3.72 8.69 -16.89
C SER A 37 -2.95 8.04 -15.75
N GLY A 38 -3.30 8.41 -14.51
CA GLY A 38 -2.59 7.97 -13.31
C GLY A 38 -2.33 6.46 -13.31
N ALA A 39 -1.22 6.04 -12.72
CA ALA A 39 -0.90 4.63 -12.59
C ALA A 39 -2.09 3.91 -11.93
N LEU A 40 -2.51 2.77 -12.50
CA LEU A 40 -3.58 1.98 -11.92
C LEU A 40 -3.15 1.53 -10.50
N PRO A 41 -4.04 1.61 -9.51
CA PRO A 41 -3.74 1.22 -8.14
C PRO A 41 -3.63 -0.31 -8.04
N MET A 42 -2.43 -0.82 -8.29
CA MET A 42 -2.13 -2.25 -8.27
C MET A 42 -1.53 -2.68 -6.93
N THR A 43 -1.90 -3.87 -6.47
CA THR A 43 -1.22 -4.61 -5.41
C THR A 43 -0.81 -6.00 -5.92
N ARG A 44 0.15 -6.65 -5.27
CA ARG A 44 0.51 -8.04 -5.60
C ARG A 44 -0.24 -9.00 -4.69
N VAL A 45 -0.79 -10.06 -5.27
CA VAL A 45 -1.44 -11.17 -4.57
C VAL A 45 -0.74 -12.46 -4.96
N TYR A 46 -0.38 -13.28 -3.99
CA TYR A 46 0.41 -14.50 -4.22
C TYR A 46 -0.50 -15.73 -4.31
N PHE A 47 -0.51 -16.35 -5.48
CA PHE A 47 -1.21 -17.61 -5.75
C PHE A 47 -0.23 -18.78 -5.82
N VAL A 48 -0.75 -19.99 -5.90
CA VAL A 48 0.05 -21.21 -6.02
C VAL A 48 -0.03 -21.73 -7.45
N GLU A 49 1.13 -21.94 -8.06
CA GLU A 49 1.30 -22.69 -9.31
C GLU A 49 2.33 -23.80 -9.11
N SER A 50 1.97 -25.04 -9.42
CA SER A 50 2.87 -26.19 -9.28
C SER A 50 3.54 -26.31 -7.90
N GLY A 51 2.87 -25.85 -6.84
CA GLY A 51 3.36 -25.86 -5.45
C GLY A 51 4.28 -24.69 -5.08
N ALA A 52 4.55 -23.75 -6.00
CA ALA A 52 5.32 -22.54 -5.74
C ALA A 52 4.42 -21.31 -5.69
N LEU A 53 4.83 -20.31 -4.91
CA LEU A 53 4.15 -19.01 -4.87
C LEU A 53 4.46 -18.21 -6.14
N VAL A 54 3.45 -17.59 -6.72
CA VAL A 54 3.57 -16.73 -7.90
C VAL A 54 2.83 -15.41 -7.65
N ALA A 55 3.51 -14.29 -7.88
CA ALA A 55 2.96 -12.95 -7.66
C ALA A 55 2.09 -12.51 -8.84
N MET A 56 0.81 -12.22 -8.60
CA MET A 56 -0.11 -11.71 -9.60
C MET A 56 -0.54 -10.27 -9.27
N PRO A 57 -0.45 -9.33 -10.22
CA PRO A 57 -0.89 -7.96 -10.00
C PRO A 57 -2.42 -7.87 -10.01
N ARG A 58 -3.00 -7.18 -9.02
CA ARG A 58 -4.44 -6.97 -8.88
C ARG A 58 -4.80 -5.52 -8.66
N MET A 59 -5.85 -5.06 -9.34
CA MET A 59 -6.42 -3.74 -9.11
C MET A 59 -7.16 -3.70 -7.78
N THR A 60 -6.98 -2.63 -7.02
CA THR A 60 -7.69 -2.38 -5.77
C THR A 60 -7.90 -0.89 -5.55
N ALA A 61 -8.98 -0.50 -4.89
CA ALA A 61 -9.18 0.88 -4.46
C ALA A 61 -8.22 1.29 -3.31
N LEU A 62 -7.64 0.30 -2.62
CA LEU A 62 -6.79 0.48 -1.44
C LEU A 62 -5.40 -0.15 -1.65
N PRO A 63 -4.61 0.34 -2.62
CA PRO A 63 -3.25 -0.14 -2.79
C PRO A 63 -2.44 0.25 -1.56
N GLY A 64 -1.79 -0.72 -0.92
CA GLY A 64 -1.10 -0.47 0.35
C GLY A 64 -1.74 -1.10 1.58
N ASP A 65 -3.03 -1.46 1.49
CA ASP A 65 -3.77 -2.03 2.59
C ASP A 65 -3.64 -3.56 2.61
N PRO A 66 -3.04 -4.15 3.67
CA PRO A 66 -2.85 -5.59 3.75
C PRO A 66 -4.16 -6.38 3.80
N GLU A 67 -5.19 -5.87 4.49
CA GLU A 67 -6.48 -6.56 4.62
C GLU A 67 -7.20 -6.63 3.26
N ALA A 68 -7.22 -5.53 2.51
CA ALA A 68 -7.77 -5.48 1.16
C ALA A 68 -7.04 -6.44 0.19
N ALA A 69 -5.72 -6.57 0.32
CA ALA A 69 -4.96 -7.53 -0.48
C ALA A 69 -5.29 -8.99 -0.12
N LEU A 70 -5.48 -9.29 1.18
CA LEU A 70 -5.90 -10.62 1.63
C LEU A 70 -7.35 -10.95 1.22
N GLN A 71 -8.23 -9.95 1.09
CA GLN A 71 -9.56 -10.15 0.52
C GLN A 71 -9.49 -10.57 -0.96
N LEU A 72 -8.59 -9.98 -1.74
CA LEU A 72 -8.35 -10.40 -3.13
C LEU A 72 -7.78 -11.82 -3.20
N LEU A 73 -6.94 -12.22 -2.24
CA LEU A 73 -6.44 -13.58 -2.12
C LEU A 73 -7.58 -14.59 -1.87
N MET A 74 -8.51 -14.27 -0.97
CA MET A 74 -9.70 -15.10 -0.71
C MET A 74 -10.63 -15.20 -1.91
N ALA A 75 -10.70 -14.16 -2.75
CA ALA A 75 -11.47 -14.18 -3.99
C ALA A 75 -10.88 -15.15 -5.03
N GLY A 76 -9.59 -15.48 -4.92
CA GLY A 76 -8.93 -16.47 -5.74
C GLY A 76 -8.36 -15.95 -7.08
N PRO A 77 -7.73 -16.86 -7.85
CA PRO A 77 -7.17 -16.56 -9.16
C PRO A 77 -8.27 -16.22 -10.18
N LEU A 78 -8.00 -15.31 -11.13
CA LEU A 78 -8.91 -15.08 -12.25
C LEU A 78 -8.74 -16.19 -13.29
N ALA A 79 -9.81 -16.47 -14.04
CA ALA A 79 -9.77 -17.47 -15.10
C ALA A 79 -8.73 -17.10 -16.16
N GLY A 80 -7.79 -18.01 -16.42
CA GLY A 80 -6.75 -17.83 -17.43
C GLY A 80 -5.51 -17.05 -16.99
N GLU A 81 -5.37 -16.69 -15.70
CA GLU A 81 -4.11 -16.17 -15.16
C GLU A 81 -3.09 -17.28 -14.88
N GLY A 82 -1.80 -16.91 -14.91
CA GLY A 82 -0.64 -17.79 -14.69
C GLY A 82 -0.07 -18.38 -15.97
N ASP A 83 1.18 -18.83 -15.92
CA ASP A 83 1.91 -19.32 -17.09
C ASP A 83 1.30 -20.60 -17.66
N SER A 84 0.76 -21.45 -16.79
CA SER A 84 0.08 -22.69 -17.17
C SER A 84 -1.46 -22.58 -17.18
N GLY A 85 -2.00 -21.41 -16.79
CA GLY A 85 -3.44 -21.20 -16.57
C GLY A 85 -4.02 -21.99 -15.39
N ARG A 86 -3.17 -22.47 -14.47
CA ARG A 86 -3.54 -23.35 -13.33
C ARG A 86 -3.15 -22.76 -11.98
N LEU A 87 -3.37 -21.47 -11.80
CA LEU A 87 -3.25 -20.86 -10.48
C LEU A 87 -4.32 -21.41 -9.53
N SER A 88 -3.94 -21.54 -8.27
CA SER A 88 -4.82 -21.97 -7.19
C SER A 88 -4.52 -21.18 -5.91
N THR A 89 -5.38 -21.34 -4.90
CA THR A 89 -5.15 -20.80 -3.55
C THR A 89 -5.34 -21.90 -2.52
N GLU A 90 -4.41 -22.00 -1.58
CA GLU A 90 -4.54 -22.86 -0.40
C GLU A 90 -5.21 -22.13 0.78
N VAL A 91 -5.47 -20.83 0.62
CA VAL A 91 -6.26 -20.03 1.55
C VAL A 91 -7.75 -20.22 1.22
N PRO A 92 -8.57 -20.77 2.14
CA PRO A 92 -10.00 -20.89 1.93
C PRO A 92 -10.65 -19.55 1.58
N GLY A 93 -11.49 -19.54 0.56
CA GLY A 93 -12.33 -18.38 0.25
C GLY A 93 -13.42 -18.17 1.31
N MET A 94 -14.03 -16.99 1.30
CA MET A 94 -15.22 -16.76 2.13
C MET A 94 -16.33 -17.70 1.69
N PRO A 95 -17.00 -18.43 2.61
CA PRO A 95 -18.27 -19.06 2.28
C PRO A 95 -19.17 -17.98 1.71
N THR A 96 -19.64 -18.14 0.48
CA THR A 96 -20.58 -17.20 -0.11
C THR A 96 -21.89 -17.30 0.66
N ALA A 97 -22.01 -16.58 1.77
CA ALA A 97 -23.27 -16.38 2.42
C ALA A 97 -24.18 -15.70 1.39
N MET A 98 -25.30 -16.34 1.06
CA MET A 98 -26.32 -15.81 0.16
C MET A 98 -26.68 -14.37 0.55
N ALA A 99 -26.62 -13.49 -0.46
CA ALA A 99 -26.98 -12.08 -0.45
C ALA A 99 -26.04 -11.13 0.33
N PRO A 100 -25.55 -10.04 -0.31
CA PRO A 100 -24.96 -8.93 0.43
C PRO A 100 -26.02 -8.35 1.39
N PRO A 101 -25.67 -8.04 2.65
CA PRO A 101 -26.54 -7.19 3.47
C PRO A 101 -26.71 -5.84 2.77
N PRO A 102 -27.87 -5.17 2.91
CA PRO A 102 -28.07 -3.85 2.34
C PRO A 102 -27.01 -2.89 2.87
N ALA A 103 -26.40 -2.12 1.97
CA ALA A 103 -25.45 -1.07 2.31
C ALA A 103 -26.10 -0.13 3.33
N THR A 104 -25.63 -0.19 4.57
CA THR A 104 -26.03 0.75 5.61
C THR A 104 -24.90 1.76 5.71
N ASP A 105 -25.12 2.96 5.16
CA ASP A 105 -24.24 4.11 5.34
C ASP A 105 -24.32 4.56 6.80
N GLY A 106 -23.62 3.86 7.69
CA GLY A 106 -23.46 4.18 9.10
C GLY A 106 -21.98 4.33 9.45
N PRO A 107 -21.56 5.38 10.17
CA PRO A 107 -20.17 5.51 10.60
C PRO A 107 -19.86 4.42 11.64
N GLY A 108 -18.92 3.54 11.30
CA GLY A 108 -18.39 2.52 12.22
C GLY A 108 -19.03 1.15 12.13
N GLN A 109 -19.25 0.62 10.91
CA GLN A 109 -19.52 -0.81 10.76
C GLN A 109 -18.32 -1.59 11.32
N PRO A 110 -18.48 -2.43 12.36
CA PRO A 110 -17.39 -3.27 12.83
C PRO A 110 -16.91 -4.15 11.68
N ALA A 111 -15.59 -4.40 11.61
CA ALA A 111 -15.02 -5.31 10.63
C ALA A 111 -15.83 -6.61 10.62
N SER A 112 -16.29 -7.04 9.44
CA SER A 112 -17.05 -8.27 9.33
C SER A 112 -16.23 -9.41 9.94
N PRO A 113 -16.82 -10.24 10.80
CA PRO A 113 -16.09 -11.29 11.51
C PRO A 113 -15.44 -12.28 10.53
N ASP A 114 -15.91 -12.33 9.29
CA ASP A 114 -15.47 -13.24 8.22
C ASP A 114 -14.27 -12.70 7.40
N THR A 115 -13.51 -11.76 7.95
CA THR A 115 -12.35 -11.15 7.28
C THR A 115 -11.07 -11.23 8.12
N PHE A 116 -9.93 -11.13 7.45
CA PHE A 116 -8.64 -11.02 8.13
C PHE A 116 -8.59 -9.74 8.94
N THR A 117 -7.95 -9.79 10.11
CA THR A 117 -7.56 -8.59 10.84
C THR A 117 -6.04 -8.49 10.84
N VAL A 118 -5.51 -7.37 10.36
CA VAL A 118 -4.08 -7.13 10.27
C VAL A 118 -3.70 -5.91 11.08
N THR A 119 -2.79 -6.09 12.04
CA THR A 119 -2.17 -5.00 12.77
C THR A 119 -0.70 -4.92 12.40
N VAL A 120 -0.19 -3.74 12.10
CA VAL A 120 1.23 -3.56 11.77
C VAL A 120 1.86 -2.51 12.66
N LYS A 121 3.00 -2.86 13.26
CA LYS A 121 3.84 -1.96 14.06
C LYS A 121 5.27 -2.03 13.54
N ARG A 122 5.63 -1.03 12.71
CA ARG A 122 6.91 -1.01 11.97
C ARG A 122 7.02 -2.25 11.08
N ASP A 123 7.99 -3.10 11.35
CA ASP A 123 8.35 -4.33 10.67
C ASP A 123 7.71 -5.58 11.27
N ALA A 124 6.96 -5.44 12.37
CA ALA A 124 6.18 -6.52 12.96
C ALA A 124 4.71 -6.43 12.54
N MET A 125 4.20 -7.51 11.96
CA MET A 125 2.82 -7.67 11.52
C MET A 125 2.15 -8.79 12.32
N THR A 126 0.90 -8.59 12.71
CA THR A 126 0.05 -9.63 13.28
C THR A 126 -1.14 -9.81 12.35
N ILE A 127 -1.35 -11.03 11.89
CA ILE A 127 -2.45 -11.41 10.99
C ILE A 127 -3.33 -12.40 11.74
N ARG A 128 -4.58 -12.02 11.97
CA ARG A 128 -5.59 -12.90 12.57
C ARG A 128 -6.47 -13.48 11.47
N LEU A 129 -6.54 -14.80 11.43
CA LEU A 129 -7.36 -15.54 10.48
C LEU A 129 -8.85 -15.34 10.79
N PRO A 130 -9.72 -15.30 9.76
CA PRO A 130 -11.16 -15.38 9.93
C PRO A 130 -11.57 -16.69 10.64
N PRO A 131 -12.73 -16.72 11.33
CA PRO A 131 -13.29 -17.94 11.88
C PRO A 131 -13.56 -18.97 10.76
N GLY A 132 -13.32 -20.25 11.05
CA GLY A 132 -13.45 -21.33 10.08
C GLY A 132 -12.22 -21.53 9.19
N MET A 133 -11.20 -20.70 9.34
CA MET A 133 -9.88 -20.89 8.77
C MET A 133 -8.91 -21.32 9.87
N ASP A 134 -8.74 -22.62 10.04
CA ASP A 134 -7.87 -23.19 11.08
C ASP A 134 -6.67 -23.89 10.44
N ARG A 135 -5.49 -23.71 11.04
CA ARG A 135 -4.23 -24.40 10.66
C ARG A 135 -3.96 -24.47 9.16
N LEU A 136 -3.53 -23.35 8.60
CA LEU A 136 -3.06 -23.31 7.22
C LEU A 136 -1.78 -24.13 7.01
N SER A 137 -1.62 -24.63 5.79
CA SER A 137 -0.35 -25.20 5.33
C SER A 137 0.76 -24.15 5.32
N GLY A 138 2.02 -24.59 5.25
CA GLY A 138 3.15 -23.66 5.08
C GLY A 138 3.01 -22.79 3.82
N THR A 139 2.50 -23.36 2.72
CA THR A 139 2.22 -22.62 1.48
C THR A 139 1.12 -21.58 1.68
N GLY A 140 0.02 -21.93 2.35
CA GLY A 140 -1.08 -21.00 2.66
C GLY A 140 -0.63 -19.84 3.56
N VAL A 141 0.22 -20.13 4.57
CA VAL A 141 0.88 -19.10 5.38
C VAL A 141 1.74 -18.19 4.51
N GLY A 142 2.53 -18.78 3.60
CA GLY A 142 3.34 -18.03 2.63
C GLY A 142 2.50 -17.12 1.74
N GLN A 143 1.37 -17.60 1.20
CA GLN A 143 0.46 -16.78 0.39
C GLN A 143 -0.04 -15.54 1.16
N ILE A 144 -0.45 -15.72 2.42
CA ILE A 144 -0.94 -14.63 3.26
C ILE A 144 0.17 -13.64 3.58
N VAL A 145 1.31 -14.12 4.09
CA VAL A 145 2.41 -13.25 4.50
C VAL A 145 2.97 -12.47 3.32
N CYS A 146 3.20 -13.12 2.18
CA CYS A 146 3.71 -12.45 1.00
C CYS A 146 2.73 -11.43 0.42
N THR A 147 1.43 -11.76 0.41
CA THR A 147 0.39 -10.82 -0.05
C THR A 147 0.29 -9.60 0.86
N ALA A 148 0.21 -9.82 2.18
CA ALA A 148 0.09 -8.75 3.16
C ALA A 148 1.33 -7.85 3.19
N ALA A 149 2.53 -8.43 3.17
CA ALA A 149 3.79 -7.68 3.15
C ALA A 149 3.97 -6.88 1.85
N ALA A 150 3.68 -7.49 0.69
CA ALA A 150 3.77 -6.79 -0.59
C ALA A 150 2.83 -5.59 -0.67
N ALA A 151 1.60 -5.74 -0.16
CA ALA A 151 0.68 -4.60 -0.03
C ALA A 151 1.27 -3.54 0.90
N TYR A 152 1.67 -3.91 2.12
CA TYR A 152 2.22 -2.99 3.11
C TYR A 152 3.39 -2.14 2.57
N ARG A 153 4.32 -2.77 1.83
CA ARG A 153 5.51 -2.10 1.28
C ARG A 153 5.20 -1.03 0.23
N LEU A 154 4.04 -1.06 -0.42
CA LEU A 154 3.64 -0.02 -1.38
C LEU A 154 3.55 1.37 -0.75
N THR A 155 3.21 1.44 0.54
CA THR A 155 3.08 2.72 1.27
C THR A 155 4.25 2.99 2.22
N ARG A 156 5.09 1.98 2.47
CA ARG A 156 6.21 2.03 3.42
C ARG A 156 7.44 1.31 2.83
N PRO A 157 8.08 1.89 1.81
CA PRO A 157 9.28 1.33 1.23
C PRO A 157 10.39 1.27 2.29
N SER A 158 10.98 0.08 2.45
CA SER A 158 12.04 -0.22 3.40
C SER A 158 12.76 -1.50 2.93
N ASP A 159 14.03 -1.64 3.28
CA ASP A 159 14.80 -2.87 3.07
C ASP A 159 14.74 -3.82 4.28
N ALA A 160 14.14 -3.38 5.40
CA ALA A 160 13.99 -4.23 6.58
C ALA A 160 12.98 -5.36 6.32
N THR A 161 13.27 -6.57 6.77
CA THR A 161 12.37 -7.74 6.71
C THR A 161 11.09 -7.49 7.49
N VAL A 162 9.93 -7.81 6.91
CA VAL A 162 8.65 -7.81 7.63
C VAL A 162 8.43 -9.19 8.22
N THR A 163 8.27 -9.25 9.54
CA THR A 163 7.93 -10.49 10.26
C THR A 163 6.45 -10.49 10.60
N ALA A 164 5.74 -11.54 10.20
CA ALA A 164 4.32 -11.73 10.47
C ALA A 164 4.08 -12.87 11.45
N GLU A 165 3.33 -12.60 12.52
CA GLU A 165 2.69 -13.62 13.35
C GLU A 165 1.28 -13.88 12.85
N VAL A 166 1.02 -15.09 12.37
CA VAL A 166 -0.30 -15.52 11.91
C VAL A 166 -0.97 -16.32 13.02
N THR A 167 -2.21 -15.98 13.35
CA THR A 167 -2.95 -16.57 14.48
C THR A 167 -4.37 -16.96 14.09
N ASP A 168 -4.90 -18.05 14.64
CA ASP A 168 -6.32 -18.42 14.53
C ASP A 168 -7.10 -18.15 15.82
N GLY A 169 -8.40 -18.47 15.83
CA GLY A 169 -9.26 -18.35 17.01
C GLY A 169 -9.06 -19.44 18.06
N GLY A 170 -8.38 -20.54 17.70
CA GLY A 170 -8.15 -21.73 18.52
C GLY A 170 -6.81 -21.75 19.25
N GLY A 171 -6.01 -20.69 19.12
CA GLY A 171 -4.70 -20.55 19.77
C GLY A 171 -3.54 -21.15 18.96
N TRP A 172 -3.77 -21.59 17.72
CA TRP A 172 -2.66 -21.88 16.81
C TRP A 172 -2.04 -20.57 16.34
N HIS A 173 -0.72 -20.58 16.24
CA HIS A 173 0.04 -19.46 15.72
C HIS A 173 1.31 -19.94 15.02
N VAL A 174 1.79 -19.15 14.07
CA VAL A 174 3.04 -19.38 13.34
C VAL A 174 3.68 -18.04 13.00
N THR A 175 5.00 -17.99 13.06
CA THR A 175 5.77 -16.82 12.62
C THR A 175 6.40 -17.12 11.27
N ALA A 176 6.27 -16.18 10.33
CA ALA A 176 6.90 -16.22 9.02
C ALA A 176 7.31 -14.82 8.59
N SER A 177 8.19 -14.71 7.60
CA SER A 177 8.76 -13.45 7.13
C SER A 177 8.65 -13.32 5.63
N ASP A 178 8.74 -12.07 5.15
CA ASP A 178 8.62 -11.79 3.72
C ASP A 178 9.93 -12.01 2.91
N GLU A 179 11.01 -12.40 3.56
CA GLU A 179 12.29 -12.75 2.91
C GLU A 179 12.19 -13.98 2.00
N SER A 180 11.20 -14.85 2.26
CA SER A 180 10.93 -16.04 1.45
C SER A 180 9.98 -15.77 0.28
N CYS A 181 9.51 -14.53 0.13
CA CYS A 181 8.57 -14.17 -0.90
C CYS A 181 9.25 -14.02 -2.26
N PRO A 182 8.74 -14.66 -3.31
CA PRO A 182 9.29 -14.49 -4.64
C PRO A 182 9.07 -13.06 -5.14
N GLU A 183 10.11 -12.44 -5.68
CA GLU A 183 10.09 -11.06 -6.18
C GLU A 183 9.30 -10.90 -7.49
N ARG A 184 9.00 -12.00 -8.20
CA ARG A 184 8.44 -11.98 -9.56
C ARG A 184 7.53 -13.16 -9.85
#